data_AF-A0A656GJE7-F1
#
_entry.id   AF-A0A656GJE7-F1
#
_cell.length_a   1.000
_cell.length_b   1.000
_cell.length_c   1.000
_cell.angle_alpha   90.00
_cell.angle_beta   90.00
_cell.angle_gamma   90.00
#
_symmetry.space_group_name_H-M   'P 1'
#
loop_
_entity.id
_entity.type
_entity.pdbx_description
1 polymer ?
#
loop_
_entity_poly.entity_id
_entity_poly.type
_entity_poly.pdbx_seq_one_letter_code
_entity_poly.pdbx_strand_id
1 'polypeptide(L)'
;KELSSCIRHDLAALDERVAAKAKLTEELKRLGLLLLEEQDGYTADSFEDAVKPLVSEIQSILGRWGFPNHLPVDFDFKTRDITIGGSARGHFGKGYRAVAFSAFVLGLMNLLKLSGRHPGFVVLDSPLTTYKEGDELPDEERDEVSSDLIYAFYRDIADSFKDSQIIIFENQEPSMSVIPALNYQHFTKNRGHGRYG
;
A
#
# COMPACT_ATOMS: atom_id res chain seq x y z
N LYS A 1 -74.06 31.87 -6.02
CA LYS A 1 -73.59 31.38 -4.69
C LYS A 1 -72.56 30.26 -4.85
N GLU A 2 -72.79 29.29 -5.73
CA GLU A 2 -71.84 28.19 -6.03
C GLU A 2 -70.49 28.67 -6.59
N LEU A 3 -70.48 29.58 -7.57
CA LEU A 3 -69.23 30.11 -8.15
C LEU A 3 -68.32 30.79 -7.11
N SER A 4 -68.91 31.55 -6.18
CA SER A 4 -68.18 32.19 -5.06
C SER A 4 -67.69 31.17 -4.02
N SER A 5 -68.32 30.00 -3.92
CA SER A 5 -67.85 28.90 -3.08
C SER A 5 -66.65 28.20 -3.73
N CYS A 6 -66.70 27.91 -5.03
CA CYS A 6 -65.59 27.33 -5.77
C CYS A 6 -64.34 28.23 -5.74
N ILE A 7 -64.51 29.53 -6.01
CA ILE A 7 -63.37 30.47 -5.98
C ILE A 7 -62.71 30.53 -4.59
N ARG A 8 -63.50 30.49 -3.51
CA ARG A 8 -62.96 30.47 -2.15
C ARG A 8 -62.21 29.18 -1.83
N HIS A 9 -62.70 28.04 -2.32
CA HIS A 9 -62.02 26.76 -2.19
C HIS A 9 -60.69 26.75 -2.97
N ASP A 10 -60.69 27.27 -4.21
CA ASP A 10 -59.50 27.33 -5.05
C ASP A 10 -58.44 28.29 -4.48
N LEU A 11 -58.87 29.41 -3.89
CA LEU A 11 -57.97 30.32 -3.17
C LEU A 11 -57.32 29.65 -1.95
N ALA A 12 -58.10 28.94 -1.14
CA ALA A 12 -57.57 28.22 0.01
C ALA A 12 -56.56 27.12 -0.40
N ALA A 13 -56.85 26.39 -1.48
CA ALA A 13 -55.94 25.40 -2.03
C ALA A 13 -54.65 26.03 -2.61
N LEU A 14 -54.75 27.25 -3.17
CA LEU A 14 -53.59 28.00 -3.65
C LEU A 14 -52.71 28.45 -2.48
N ASP A 15 -53.31 28.99 -1.42
CA ASP A 15 -52.61 29.43 -0.21
C ASP A 15 -51.87 28.27 0.47
N GLU A 16 -52.48 27.08 0.54
CA GLU A 16 -51.86 25.88 1.08
C GLU A 16 -50.64 25.44 0.26
N ARG A 17 -50.74 25.51 -1.08
CA ARG A 17 -49.60 25.23 -1.99
C ARG A 17 -48.48 26.26 -1.85
N VAL A 18 -48.81 27.53 -1.65
CA VAL A 18 -47.82 28.59 -1.41
C VAL A 18 -47.08 28.36 -0.09
N ALA A 19 -47.81 28.00 0.97
CA ALA A 19 -47.23 27.66 2.27
C ALA A 19 -46.34 26.41 2.19
N ALA A 20 -46.78 25.36 1.48
CA ALA A 20 -45.99 24.15 1.26
C ALA A 20 -44.70 24.44 0.48
N LYS A 21 -44.77 25.30 -0.55
CA LYS A 21 -43.58 25.73 -1.31
C LYS A 21 -42.61 26.52 -0.44
N ALA A 22 -43.10 27.40 0.43
CA ALA A 22 -42.24 28.14 1.37
C ALA A 22 -41.49 27.18 2.29
N LYS A 23 -42.20 26.18 2.86
CA LYS A 23 -41.61 25.17 3.74
C LYS A 23 -40.55 24.30 3.03
N LEU A 24 -40.83 23.86 1.80
CA LEU A 24 -39.86 23.11 0.99
C LEU A 24 -38.62 23.94 0.65
N THR A 25 -38.80 25.25 0.40
CA THR A 25 -37.68 26.16 0.13
C THR A 25 -36.80 26.35 1.35
N GLU A 26 -37.39 26.43 2.54
CA GLU A 26 -36.67 26.50 3.81
C GLU A 26 -35.90 25.21 4.09
N GLU A 27 -36.52 24.04 3.86
CA GLU A 27 -35.86 22.75 4.06
C GLU A 27 -34.71 22.54 3.07
N LEU A 28 -34.87 22.96 1.80
CA LEU A 28 -33.79 22.95 0.81
C LEU A 28 -32.61 23.83 1.25
N LYS A 29 -32.88 25.00 1.84
CA LYS A 29 -31.83 25.88 2.37
C LYS A 29 -31.12 25.24 3.57
N ARG A 30 -31.86 24.61 4.47
CA ARG A 30 -31.31 23.87 5.62
C ARG A 30 -30.44 22.70 5.17
N LEU A 31 -30.91 21.89 4.22
CA LEU A 31 -30.15 20.79 3.66
C LEU A 31 -28.90 21.27 2.91
N GLY A 32 -28.98 22.40 2.20
CA GLY A 32 -27.83 23.01 1.55
C GLY A 32 -26.75 23.44 2.55
N LEU A 33 -27.14 23.98 3.70
CA LEU A 33 -26.20 24.34 4.79
C LEU A 33 -25.56 23.10 5.42
N LEU A 34 -26.35 22.06 5.72
CA LEU A 34 -25.83 20.79 6.25
C LEU A 34 -24.87 20.11 5.27
N LEU A 35 -25.18 20.16 3.96
CA LEU A 35 -24.30 19.64 2.92
C LEU A 35 -22.97 20.41 2.86
N LEU A 36 -23.00 21.72 3.09
CA LEU A 36 -21.79 22.56 3.16
C LEU A 36 -20.97 22.27 4.42
N GLU A 37 -21.62 22.05 5.57
CA GLU A 37 -20.95 21.67 6.84
C GLU A 37 -20.37 20.25 6.78
N GLU A 38 -21.05 19.30 6.15
CA GLU A 38 -20.54 17.94 5.94
C GLU A 38 -19.41 17.90 4.90
N GLN A 39 -19.41 18.88 3.98
CA GLN A 39 -18.32 19.14 3.03
C GLN A 39 -17.25 20.09 3.56
N ASP A 40 -17.32 20.53 4.83
CA ASP A 40 -16.24 21.23 5.50
C ASP A 40 -15.11 20.20 5.70
N GLY A 41 -14.37 20.07 4.60
CA GLY A 41 -13.73 18.83 4.21
C GLY A 41 -12.56 18.54 5.11
N TYR A 42 -12.36 17.25 5.40
CA TYR A 42 -11.07 16.79 5.88
C TYR A 42 -10.01 17.10 4.81
N THR A 43 -9.37 18.26 4.92
CA THR A 43 -8.12 18.56 4.22
C THR A 43 -7.04 17.75 4.91
N ALA A 44 -6.71 16.59 4.34
CA ALA A 44 -5.54 15.85 4.81
C ALA A 44 -4.33 16.79 4.75
N ASP A 45 -3.61 16.90 5.87
CA ASP A 45 -2.37 17.66 5.89
C ASP A 45 -1.45 17.17 4.76
N SER A 46 -0.73 18.10 4.13
CA SER A 46 0.28 17.72 3.14
C SER A 46 1.32 16.83 3.80
N PHE A 47 1.62 15.70 3.16
CA PHE A 47 2.62 14.73 3.63
C PHE A 47 3.87 14.73 2.73
N GLU A 48 4.02 15.75 1.87
CA GLU A 48 5.15 15.86 0.92
C GLU A 48 6.52 15.83 1.62
N ASP A 49 6.64 16.46 2.79
CA ASP A 49 7.88 16.42 3.56
C ASP A 49 8.14 15.07 4.22
N ALA A 50 7.08 14.36 4.62
CA ALA A 50 7.18 13.01 5.19
C ALA A 50 7.53 11.96 4.12
N VAL A 51 7.29 12.25 2.84
CA VAL A 51 7.64 11.37 1.72
C VAL A 51 9.14 11.34 1.44
N LYS A 52 9.87 12.43 1.66
CA LYS A 52 11.32 12.49 1.44
C LYS A 52 12.10 11.41 2.21
N PRO A 53 11.93 11.24 3.53
CA PRO A 53 12.61 10.17 4.27
C PRO A 53 12.09 8.79 3.90
N LEU A 54 10.80 8.63 3.55
CA LEU A 54 10.26 7.36 3.05
C LEU A 54 10.98 6.92 1.77
N VAL A 55 11.07 7.81 0.79
CA VAL A 55 11.73 7.55 -0.49
C VAL A 55 13.21 7.19 -0.28
N SER A 56 13.92 7.92 0.58
CA SER A 56 15.32 7.61 0.91
C SER A 56 15.48 6.23 1.55
N GLU A 57 14.55 5.85 2.43
CA GLU A 57 14.57 4.54 3.08
C GLU A 57 14.33 3.41 2.08
N ILE A 58 13.30 3.56 1.23
CA ILE A 58 13.00 2.60 0.16
C ILE A 58 14.19 2.45 -0.78
N GLN A 59 14.80 3.57 -1.18
CA GLN A 59 15.98 3.57 -2.03
C GLN A 59 17.14 2.81 -1.40
N SER A 60 17.38 3.01 -0.09
CA SER A 60 18.42 2.28 0.64
C SER A 60 18.15 0.77 0.66
N ILE A 61 16.91 0.37 0.96
CA ILE A 61 16.50 -1.06 0.96
C ILE A 61 16.71 -1.69 -0.42
N LEU A 62 16.21 -1.05 -1.48
CA LEU A 62 16.36 -1.54 -2.85
C LEU A 62 17.84 -1.65 -3.28
N GLY A 63 18.66 -0.70 -2.86
CA GLY A 63 20.10 -0.73 -3.11
C GLY A 63 20.80 -1.90 -2.42
N ARG A 64 20.45 -2.18 -1.15
CA ARG A 64 21.00 -3.34 -0.42
C ARG A 64 20.58 -4.67 -1.02
N TRP A 65 19.42 -4.74 -1.66
CA TRP A 65 18.94 -5.94 -2.35
C TRP A 65 19.47 -6.09 -3.78
N GLY A 66 20.26 -5.13 -4.29
CA GLY A 66 20.75 -5.18 -5.67
C GLY A 66 19.65 -5.01 -6.71
N PHE A 67 18.57 -4.31 -6.39
CA PHE A 67 17.46 -4.10 -7.34
C PHE A 67 17.96 -3.33 -8.58
N PRO A 68 17.64 -3.80 -9.80
CA PRO A 68 18.18 -3.24 -11.03
C PRO A 68 17.67 -1.82 -11.27
N ASN A 69 18.59 -0.92 -11.64
CA ASN A 69 18.27 0.49 -11.92
C ASN A 69 17.43 1.15 -10.81
N HIS A 70 17.72 0.85 -9.55
CA HIS A 70 16.90 1.31 -8.42
C HIS A 70 16.94 2.83 -8.17
N LEU A 71 17.81 3.57 -8.85
CA LEU A 71 17.99 5.02 -8.68
C LEU A 71 17.50 5.82 -9.89
N PRO A 72 16.82 6.96 -9.69
CA PRO A 72 16.29 7.45 -8.42
C PRO A 72 15.01 6.67 -8.02
N VAL A 73 14.70 6.67 -6.72
CA VAL A 73 13.33 6.41 -6.26
C VAL A 73 12.64 7.75 -6.06
N ASP A 74 11.40 7.89 -6.53
CA ASP A 74 10.54 9.04 -6.23
C ASP A 74 9.13 8.57 -5.84
N PHE A 75 8.30 9.48 -5.36
CA PHE A 75 6.90 9.22 -5.02
C PHE A 75 5.97 10.01 -5.93
N ASP A 76 5.03 9.32 -6.55
CA ASP A 76 3.97 9.93 -7.35
C ASP A 76 2.76 10.18 -6.46
N PHE A 77 2.50 11.45 -6.14
CA PHE A 77 1.38 11.87 -5.29
C PHE A 77 0.00 11.61 -5.92
N LYS A 78 -0.08 11.48 -7.25
CA LYS A 78 -1.34 11.20 -7.95
C LYS A 78 -1.70 9.72 -7.84
N THR A 79 -0.74 8.83 -8.07
CA THR A 79 -0.97 7.38 -7.97
C THR A 79 -0.77 6.84 -6.55
N ARG A 80 -0.14 7.63 -5.67
CA ARG A 80 0.27 7.26 -4.29
C ARG A 80 1.14 6.01 -4.27
N ASP A 81 2.07 5.94 -5.22
CA ASP A 81 3.00 4.84 -5.39
C ASP A 81 4.40 5.40 -5.73
N ILE A 82 5.39 4.52 -5.83
CA ILE A 82 6.77 4.89 -6.14
C ILE A 82 7.10 4.73 -7.62
N THR A 83 8.03 5.55 -8.09
CA THR A 83 8.79 5.32 -9.31
C THR A 83 10.20 4.87 -8.94
N ILE A 84 10.81 4.04 -9.80
CA ILE A 84 12.13 3.44 -9.59
C ILE A 84 12.87 3.54 -10.92
N GLY A 85 14.01 4.22 -10.95
CA GLY A 85 14.75 4.47 -12.18
C GLY A 85 13.93 5.24 -13.22
N GLY A 86 13.04 6.14 -12.77
CA GLY A 86 12.10 6.86 -13.63
C GLY A 86 10.92 6.05 -14.17
N SER A 87 10.84 4.75 -13.87
CA SER A 87 9.71 3.90 -14.26
C SER A 87 8.74 3.72 -13.10
N ALA A 88 7.42 3.85 -13.34
CA ALA A 88 6.43 3.53 -12.33
C ALA A 88 6.57 2.07 -11.87
N ARG A 89 6.50 1.79 -10.56
CA ARG A 89 6.57 0.42 -10.03
C ARG A 89 5.62 -0.52 -10.77
N GLY A 90 4.41 -0.05 -11.09
CA GLY A 90 3.41 -0.80 -11.87
C GLY A 90 3.87 -1.32 -13.25
N HIS A 91 4.91 -0.73 -13.85
CA HIS A 91 5.44 -1.14 -15.16
C HIS A 91 6.44 -2.31 -15.09
N PHE A 92 6.92 -2.68 -13.90
CA PHE A 92 7.84 -3.79 -13.75
C PHE A 92 7.13 -5.15 -13.86
N GLY A 93 7.90 -6.20 -14.16
CA GLY A 93 7.42 -7.58 -14.11
C GLY A 93 6.86 -7.96 -12.73
N LYS A 94 5.96 -8.95 -12.66
CA LYS A 94 5.27 -9.33 -11.41
C LYS A 94 6.24 -9.56 -10.23
N GLY A 95 7.37 -10.22 -10.48
CA GLY A 95 8.42 -10.45 -9.48
C GLY A 95 9.02 -9.16 -8.94
N TYR A 96 9.57 -8.32 -9.83
CA TYR A 96 10.12 -7.02 -9.45
C TYR A 96 9.09 -6.12 -8.76
N ARG A 97 7.81 -6.19 -9.14
CA ARG A 97 6.75 -5.45 -8.46
C ARG A 97 6.51 -5.89 -7.02
N ALA A 98 6.56 -7.20 -6.75
CA ALA A 98 6.39 -7.75 -5.41
C ALA A 98 7.60 -7.42 -4.52
N VAL A 99 8.81 -7.52 -5.06
CA VAL A 99 10.04 -7.12 -4.37
C VAL A 99 10.00 -5.63 -4.03
N ALA A 100 9.75 -4.77 -5.02
CA ALA A 100 9.67 -3.33 -4.79
C ALA A 100 8.57 -2.92 -3.80
N PHE A 101 7.43 -3.62 -3.82
CA PHE A 101 6.38 -3.40 -2.83
C PHE A 101 6.80 -3.82 -1.42
N SER A 102 7.57 -4.89 -1.29
CA SER A 102 8.14 -5.30 0.00
C SER A 102 9.06 -4.23 0.57
N ALA A 103 9.94 -3.64 -0.27
CA ALA A 103 10.78 -2.51 0.13
C ALA A 103 9.95 -1.29 0.57
N PHE A 104 8.86 -0.99 -0.15
CA PHE A 104 7.92 0.07 0.23
C PHE A 104 7.33 -0.14 1.63
N VAL A 105 6.81 -1.34 1.90
CA VAL A 105 6.18 -1.66 3.19
C VAL A 105 7.19 -1.60 4.34
N LEU A 106 8.40 -2.14 4.13
CA LEU A 106 9.47 -2.11 5.12
C LEU A 106 9.95 -0.68 5.39
N GLY A 107 10.10 0.14 4.35
CA GLY A 107 10.49 1.54 4.50
C GLY A 107 9.44 2.36 5.24
N LEU A 108 8.16 2.12 4.95
CA LEU A 108 7.07 2.76 5.66
C LEU A 108 7.03 2.35 7.14
N MET A 109 7.24 1.07 7.45
CA MET A 109 7.37 0.60 8.82
C MET A 109 8.53 1.32 9.54
N ASN A 110 9.73 1.37 8.94
CA ASN A 110 10.90 1.99 9.53
C ASN A 110 10.68 3.48 9.81
N LEU A 111 9.96 4.19 8.94
CA LEU A 111 9.62 5.59 9.17
C LEU A 111 8.60 5.78 10.29
N LEU A 112 7.50 5.02 10.27
CA LEU A 112 6.38 5.25 11.17
C LEU A 112 6.63 4.72 12.59
N LYS A 113 7.44 3.66 12.75
CA LYS A 113 7.75 3.08 14.06
C LYS A 113 8.45 4.06 14.99
N LEU A 114 9.28 4.96 14.44
CA LEU A 114 10.01 5.98 15.21
C LEU A 114 9.07 6.94 15.96
N SER A 115 7.85 7.11 15.46
CA SER A 115 6.84 7.99 16.06
C SER A 115 5.75 7.23 16.83
N GLY A 116 5.89 5.91 17.00
CA GLY A 116 4.87 5.06 17.62
C GLY A 116 3.59 4.88 16.78
N ARG A 117 3.61 5.30 15.51
CA ARG A 117 2.47 5.20 14.58
C ARG A 117 2.40 3.87 13.84
N HIS A 118 3.39 3.01 14.05
CA HIS A 118 3.42 1.65 13.53
C HIS A 118 3.96 0.70 14.60
N PRO A 119 3.38 -0.50 14.78
CA PRO A 119 3.74 -1.42 15.87
C PRO A 119 5.10 -2.13 15.71
N GLY A 120 5.89 -1.78 14.70
CA GLY A 120 7.20 -2.39 14.44
C GLY A 120 7.17 -3.83 13.91
N PHE A 121 6.04 -4.31 13.34
CA PHE A 121 5.99 -5.62 12.69
C PHE A 121 5.28 -5.60 11.33
N VAL A 122 5.73 -6.45 10.40
CA VAL A 122 5.17 -6.60 9.05
C VAL A 122 5.02 -8.07 8.70
N VAL A 123 3.97 -8.41 7.95
CA VAL A 123 3.79 -9.72 7.32
C VAL A 123 3.91 -9.54 5.80
N LEU A 124 4.82 -10.28 5.18
CA LEU A 124 5.01 -10.34 3.73
C LEU A 124 4.52 -11.70 3.23
N ASP A 125 3.51 -11.69 2.37
CA ASP A 125 3.01 -12.89 1.70
C ASP A 125 3.53 -12.95 0.26
N SER A 126 4.38 -13.94 0.01
CA SER A 126 4.95 -14.26 -1.30
C SER A 126 5.77 -13.13 -1.96
N PRO A 127 6.69 -12.45 -1.24
CA PRO A 127 7.46 -11.32 -1.79
C PRO A 127 8.40 -11.71 -2.94
N LEU A 128 8.78 -12.98 -3.05
CA LEU A 128 9.79 -13.49 -3.99
C LEU A 128 9.23 -14.54 -4.96
N THR A 129 8.06 -15.13 -4.70
CA THR A 129 7.51 -16.27 -5.48
C THR A 129 7.48 -16.02 -7.00
N THR A 130 7.18 -14.79 -7.43
CA THR A 130 7.08 -14.45 -8.86
C THR A 130 8.35 -13.87 -9.46
N TYR A 131 9.40 -13.72 -8.65
CA TYR A 131 10.72 -13.27 -9.10
C TYR A 131 11.46 -14.43 -9.76
N LYS A 132 11.97 -14.15 -10.96
CA LYS A 132 12.88 -15.00 -11.73
C LYS A 132 13.95 -14.08 -12.28
N GLU A 133 15.20 -14.47 -12.10
CA GLU A 133 16.33 -13.85 -12.79
C GLU A 133 16.15 -14.07 -14.30
N GLY A 134 16.56 -13.10 -15.12
CA GLY A 134 16.51 -13.25 -16.57
C GLY A 134 17.43 -14.39 -17.01
N ASP A 135 17.12 -15.08 -18.11
CA ASP A 135 17.98 -16.13 -18.65
C ASP A 135 19.38 -15.55 -18.96
N GLU A 136 20.39 -15.94 -18.18
CA GLU A 136 21.79 -15.70 -18.50
C GLU A 136 22.22 -16.64 -19.64
N LEU A 137 23.12 -16.17 -20.51
CA LEU A 137 23.60 -16.91 -21.68
C LEU A 137 24.30 -18.23 -21.26
N PRO A 138 24.31 -19.28 -22.10
CA PRO A 138 24.44 -20.67 -21.66
C PRO A 138 25.81 -21.15 -21.13
N ASP A 139 26.80 -20.28 -20.97
CA ASP A 139 28.21 -20.69 -20.80
C ASP A 139 28.84 -20.35 -19.43
N GLU A 140 28.06 -19.94 -18.44
CA GLU A 140 28.58 -19.75 -17.08
C GLU A 140 28.12 -20.91 -16.17
N GLU A 141 29.12 -21.56 -15.54
CA GLU A 141 28.96 -22.74 -14.71
C GLU A 141 27.91 -22.52 -13.62
N ARG A 142 26.95 -23.46 -13.52
CA ARG A 142 25.92 -23.45 -12.48
C ARG A 142 26.54 -23.70 -11.10
N ASP A 143 26.98 -22.63 -10.46
CA ASP A 143 26.97 -22.60 -9.01
C ASP A 143 25.55 -22.27 -8.54
N GLU A 144 25.00 -23.12 -7.66
CA GLU A 144 23.70 -23.01 -6.99
C GLU A 144 23.63 -21.79 -6.04
N VAL A 145 24.07 -20.62 -6.48
CA VAL A 145 23.91 -19.36 -5.77
C VAL A 145 22.52 -18.87 -6.12
N SER A 146 21.60 -18.98 -5.16
CA SER A 146 20.34 -18.22 -5.17
C SER A 146 20.61 -16.82 -5.71
N SER A 147 19.92 -16.39 -6.78
CA SER A 147 20.05 -15.06 -7.42
C SER A 147 20.44 -13.99 -6.39
N ASP A 148 21.42 -13.14 -6.70
CA ASP A 148 22.01 -12.15 -5.77
C ASP A 148 20.94 -11.39 -4.98
N LEU A 149 19.81 -11.08 -5.62
CA LEU A 149 18.67 -10.39 -5.01
C LEU A 149 17.97 -11.21 -3.91
N ILE A 150 17.67 -12.50 -4.13
CA ILE A 150 17.02 -13.36 -3.11
C ILE A 150 17.93 -13.50 -1.89
N TYR A 151 19.23 -13.74 -2.13
CA TYR A 151 20.21 -13.81 -1.05
C TYR A 151 20.26 -12.49 -0.27
N ALA A 152 20.41 -11.36 -0.98
CA ALA A 152 20.50 -10.04 -0.40
C ALA A 152 19.23 -9.65 0.35
N PHE A 153 18.05 -10.01 -0.15
CA PHE A 153 16.77 -9.82 0.52
C PHE A 153 16.78 -10.49 1.90
N TYR A 154 17.02 -11.80 1.97
CA TYR A 154 17.00 -12.51 3.26
C TYR A 154 18.12 -12.08 4.20
N ARG A 155 19.31 -11.81 3.66
CA ARG A 155 20.45 -11.30 4.44
C ARG A 155 20.11 -9.93 5.06
N ASP A 156 19.55 -9.01 4.28
CA ASP A 156 19.15 -7.69 4.77
C ASP A 156 18.05 -7.78 5.84
N ILE A 157 17.07 -8.67 5.67
CA ILE A 157 16.05 -8.90 6.71
C ILE A 157 16.71 -9.35 8.02
N ALA A 158 17.66 -10.27 7.97
CA ALA A 158 18.36 -10.77 9.15
C ALA A 158 19.22 -9.69 9.84
N ASP A 159 19.85 -8.81 9.06
CA ASP A 159 20.85 -7.87 9.55
C ASP A 159 20.27 -6.52 9.96
N SER A 160 19.32 -5.98 9.17
CA SER A 160 18.88 -4.58 9.26
C SER A 160 17.60 -4.36 10.08
N PHE A 161 16.84 -5.42 10.38
CA PHE A 161 15.52 -5.31 11.03
C PHE A 161 15.47 -5.95 12.43
N LYS A 162 16.60 -5.98 13.15
CA LYS A 162 16.73 -6.62 14.48
C LYS A 162 15.86 -6.01 15.58
N ASP A 163 15.39 -4.77 15.39
CA ASP A 163 14.50 -4.04 16.29
C ASP A 163 13.01 -4.18 15.90
N SER A 164 12.71 -5.01 14.89
CA SER A 164 11.39 -5.14 14.28
C SER A 164 11.06 -6.62 14.07
N GLN A 165 9.78 -6.96 13.91
CA GLN A 165 9.36 -8.33 13.59
C GLN A 165 8.89 -8.43 12.15
N ILE A 166 9.66 -9.14 11.32
CA ILE A 166 9.28 -9.42 9.93
C ILE A 166 8.89 -10.89 9.80
N ILE A 167 7.67 -11.15 9.35
CA ILE A 167 7.14 -12.50 9.11
C ILE A 167 6.97 -12.67 7.61
N ILE A 168 7.60 -13.70 7.03
CA ILE A 168 7.60 -13.93 5.60
C ILE A 168 7.00 -15.32 5.33
N PHE A 169 6.00 -15.38 4.47
CA PHE A 169 5.51 -16.62 3.88
C PHE A 169 6.00 -16.69 2.44
N GLU A 170 6.82 -17.68 2.12
CA GLU A 170 7.47 -17.75 0.82
C GLU A 170 7.85 -19.19 0.46
N ASN A 171 7.86 -19.50 -0.84
CA ASN A 171 8.29 -20.78 -1.39
C ASN A 171 9.77 -20.76 -1.80
N GLN A 172 10.33 -19.58 -2.11
CA GLN A 172 11.75 -19.40 -2.37
C GLN A 172 12.54 -19.42 -1.05
N GLU A 173 13.34 -20.47 -0.84
CA GLU A 173 14.07 -20.66 0.41
C GLU A 173 15.27 -19.68 0.55
N PRO A 174 15.58 -19.23 1.78
CA PRO A 174 16.84 -18.55 2.05
C PRO A 174 18.03 -19.49 1.86
N SER A 175 19.17 -18.94 1.45
CA SER A 175 20.44 -19.69 1.42
C SER A 175 20.76 -20.31 2.78
N MET A 176 21.36 -21.50 2.77
CA MET A 176 21.83 -22.21 3.98
C MET A 176 22.73 -21.37 4.88
N SER A 177 23.44 -20.39 4.31
CA SER A 177 24.30 -19.45 5.04
C SER A 177 23.54 -18.33 5.77
N VAL A 178 22.27 -18.11 5.44
CA VAL A 178 21.39 -17.09 6.03
C VAL A 178 20.46 -17.70 7.07
N ILE A 179 20.02 -18.95 6.87
CA ILE A 179 19.11 -19.68 7.77
C ILE A 179 19.48 -19.56 9.27
N PRO A 180 20.75 -19.70 9.71
CA PRO A 180 21.10 -19.60 11.12
C PRO A 180 20.81 -18.23 11.77
N ALA A 181 20.67 -17.18 10.96
CA ALA A 181 20.34 -15.83 11.41
C ALA A 181 18.83 -15.55 11.43
N LEU A 182 18.01 -16.51 11.00
CA LEU A 182 16.56 -16.38 10.86
C LEU A 182 15.82 -17.35 11.80
N ASN A 183 14.60 -17.00 12.18
CA ASN A 183 13.65 -17.98 12.70
C ASN A 183 13.00 -18.71 11.51
N TYR A 184 13.70 -19.72 10.99
CA TYR A 184 13.29 -20.46 9.80
C TYR A 184 12.40 -21.66 10.14
N GLN A 185 11.22 -21.74 9.49
CA GLN A 185 10.33 -22.90 9.59
C GLN A 185 10.02 -23.42 8.18
N HIS A 186 10.55 -24.61 7.87
CA HIS A 186 10.29 -25.29 6.61
C HIS A 186 9.08 -26.23 6.72
N PHE A 187 8.16 -26.08 5.76
CA PHE A 187 6.99 -26.93 5.57
C PHE A 187 7.19 -27.86 4.37
N THR A 188 7.21 -29.17 4.60
CA THR A 188 7.77 -30.14 3.65
C THR A 188 6.72 -30.99 2.93
N LYS A 189 5.41 -30.80 3.19
CA LYS A 189 4.30 -31.74 2.89
C LYS A 189 4.59 -33.22 3.23
N ASN A 190 5.67 -33.51 3.95
CA ASN A 190 6.15 -34.85 4.23
C ASN A 190 6.06 -35.08 5.73
N ARG A 191 5.18 -35.99 6.16
CA ARG A 191 4.97 -36.28 7.58
C ARG A 191 6.20 -36.88 8.29
N GLY A 192 7.20 -37.36 7.54
CA GLY A 192 8.42 -37.95 8.07
C GLY A 192 9.58 -36.95 8.26
N HIS A 193 9.48 -35.72 7.75
CA HIS A 193 10.57 -34.74 7.78
C HIS A 193 10.05 -33.33 8.02
N GLY A 194 10.62 -32.59 8.97
CA GLY A 194 10.24 -31.19 9.20
C GLY A 194 8.79 -31.02 9.67
N ARG A 195 8.20 -29.86 9.39
CA ARG A 195 6.79 -29.57 9.72
C ARG A 195 5.90 -29.92 8.53
N TYR A 196 4.78 -30.58 8.79
CA TYR A 196 3.78 -30.81 7.74
C TYR A 196 3.02 -29.50 7.41
N GLY A 197 2.95 -29.18 6.12
CA GLY A 197 2.26 -28.03 5.53
C GLY A 197 2.63 -27.92 4.06
#